data_AF-A0A8T6DFI8-F1
#
_entry.id   AF-A0A8T6DFI8-F1
#
_cell.length_a   1.000
_cell.length_b   1.000
_cell.length_c   1.000
_cell.angle_alpha   90.00
_cell.angle_beta   90.00
_cell.angle_gamma   90.00
#
_symmetry.space_group_name_H-M   'P 1'
#
loop_
_entity.id
_entity.type
_entity.pdbx_description
1 polymer ?
#
loop_
_entity_poly.entity_id
_entity_poly.type
_entity_poly.pdbx_seq_one_letter_code
_entity_poly.pdbx_strand_id
1 'polypeptide(L)'
;MVRSSDPVTHPSIEQLNAGLDLIRRSPEDAGTLLKVVQRPAVDRRNVVAEGRLDVEDGLVGDSWKDRGSKSTADGSANPEAQITIINSRALQLMARSKERWPLAGDQLVIDIDMSVANMPPGTRLSIGSAVLEISAEPHTGCVKFAARFGNDALRFVSTPTGQDLRLRGANTRVVRSGTIRAGDVVKKVAP
;
A
#
# COMPACT_ATOMS: atom_id res chain seq x y z
N MET A 1 -15.17 8.07 -26.58
CA MET A 1 -15.54 8.76 -25.33
C MET A 1 -16.45 7.82 -24.55
N VAL A 2 -15.90 6.94 -23.72
CA VAL A 2 -16.72 6.00 -22.92
C VAL A 2 -17.00 6.68 -21.59
N ARG A 3 -18.19 7.27 -21.45
CA ARG A 3 -18.73 7.62 -20.13
C ARG A 3 -19.24 6.33 -19.50
N SER A 4 -18.45 5.71 -18.63
CA SER A 4 -18.98 4.75 -17.67
C SER A 4 -19.35 5.53 -16.42
N SER A 5 -20.57 6.06 -16.37
CA SER A 5 -21.12 6.78 -15.21
C SER A 5 -22.16 5.93 -14.49
N ASP A 6 -21.86 4.66 -14.26
CA ASP A 6 -22.55 3.93 -13.20
C ASP A 6 -22.02 4.44 -11.86
N PRO A 7 -22.89 4.83 -10.92
CA PRO A 7 -22.44 5.22 -9.60
C PRO A 7 -21.72 4.04 -8.95
N VAL A 8 -20.44 4.24 -8.62
CA VAL A 8 -19.62 3.23 -7.95
C VAL A 8 -20.25 2.96 -6.58
N THR A 9 -20.90 1.80 -6.45
CA THR A 9 -21.47 1.38 -5.17
C THR A 9 -20.35 0.85 -4.28
N HIS A 10 -20.04 1.59 -3.22
CA HIS A 10 -19.07 1.18 -2.21
C HIS A 10 -19.64 0.07 -1.31
N PRO A 11 -18.80 -0.86 -0.83
CA PRO A 11 -19.23 -1.85 0.15
C PRO A 11 -19.63 -1.19 1.47
N SER A 12 -20.67 -1.72 2.10
CA SER A 12 -21.04 -1.31 3.46
C SER A 12 -20.04 -1.85 4.48
N ILE A 13 -20.06 -1.31 5.70
CA ILE A 13 -19.19 -1.80 6.77
C ILE A 13 -19.45 -3.27 7.13
N GLU A 14 -20.71 -3.74 7.05
CA GLU A 14 -21.07 -5.14 7.26
C GLU A 14 -20.43 -6.06 6.22
N GLN A 15 -20.45 -5.65 4.95
CA GLN A 15 -19.83 -6.41 3.86
C GLN A 15 -18.30 -6.46 4.02
N LEU A 16 -17.69 -5.36 4.46
CA LEU A 16 -16.25 -5.31 4.74
C LEU A 16 -15.87 -6.22 5.91
N ASN A 17 -16.63 -6.16 7.01
CA ASN A 17 -16.43 -7.00 8.19
C ASN A 17 -16.61 -8.49 7.87
N ALA A 18 -17.58 -8.84 7.01
CA ALA A 18 -17.77 -10.24 6.58
C ALA A 18 -16.56 -10.79 5.80
N GLY A 19 -15.75 -9.94 5.19
CA GLY A 19 -14.53 -10.33 4.47
C GLY A 19 -13.27 -10.41 5.34
N LEU A 20 -13.33 -10.06 6.63
CA LEU A 20 -12.16 -9.91 7.49
C LEU A 20 -11.32 -11.20 7.59
N ASP A 21 -11.97 -12.37 7.65
CA ASP A 21 -11.28 -13.64 7.73
C ASP A 21 -10.50 -13.99 6.46
N LEU A 22 -10.88 -13.45 5.29
CA LEU A 22 -10.09 -13.60 4.07
C LEU A 22 -8.76 -12.85 4.19
N ILE A 23 -8.77 -11.67 4.83
CA ILE A 23 -7.58 -10.86 5.05
C ILE A 23 -6.65 -11.56 6.05
N ARG A 24 -7.19 -12.10 7.15
CA ARG A 24 -6.43 -12.84 8.17
C ARG A 24 -5.72 -14.08 7.65
N ARG A 25 -6.21 -14.66 6.55
CA ARG A 25 -5.56 -15.79 5.87
C ARG A 25 -4.42 -15.37 4.93
N SER A 26 -3.98 -14.11 4.95
CA SER A 26 -2.80 -13.70 4.20
C SER A 26 -1.59 -14.50 4.69
N PRO A 27 -0.67 -14.90 3.80
CA PRO A 27 0.47 -15.70 4.22
C PRO A 27 1.38 -14.90 5.16
N GLU A 28 1.91 -15.54 6.20
CA GLU A 28 2.71 -14.85 7.21
C GLU A 28 4.16 -14.60 6.76
N ASP A 29 4.78 -15.57 6.07
CA ASP A 29 6.22 -15.57 5.80
C ASP A 29 6.61 -15.17 4.38
N ALA A 30 5.83 -15.64 3.40
CA ALA A 30 6.11 -15.44 1.99
C ALA A 30 4.80 -15.20 1.22
N GLY A 31 4.73 -14.03 0.61
CA GLY A 31 3.61 -13.56 -0.19
C GLY A 31 4.02 -13.19 -1.62
N THR A 32 3.19 -12.39 -2.28
CA THR A 32 3.44 -12.00 -3.68
C THR A 32 3.20 -10.51 -3.89
N LEU A 33 4.06 -9.87 -4.67
CA LEU A 33 3.85 -8.53 -5.21
C LEU A 33 2.88 -8.62 -6.39
N LEU A 34 1.69 -8.03 -6.27
CA LEU A 34 0.66 -8.12 -7.30
C LEU A 34 0.62 -6.92 -8.23
N LYS A 35 1.07 -5.74 -7.78
CA LYS A 35 1.01 -4.52 -8.60
C LYS A 35 2.05 -3.50 -8.14
N VAL A 36 2.67 -2.84 -9.11
CA VAL A 36 3.53 -1.66 -8.92
C VAL A 36 2.83 -0.45 -9.54
N VAL A 37 2.68 0.62 -8.76
CA VAL A 37 1.94 1.82 -9.13
C VAL A 37 2.79 3.05 -8.85
N GLN A 38 3.19 3.75 -9.91
CA GLN A 38 3.81 5.06 -9.81
C GLN A 38 2.74 6.15 -9.75
N ARG A 39 3.02 7.22 -8.99
CA ARG A 39 2.20 8.43 -8.87
C ARG A 39 3.01 9.60 -9.40
N PRO A 40 3.11 9.79 -10.74
CA PRO A 40 3.97 10.82 -11.31
C PRO A 40 3.48 12.25 -11.05
N ALA A 41 2.19 12.41 -10.72
CA ALA A 41 1.61 13.69 -10.33
C ALA A 41 0.34 13.45 -9.49
N VAL A 42 -0.23 14.54 -8.97
CA VAL A 42 -1.50 14.53 -8.24
C VAL A 42 -2.56 13.81 -9.08
N ASP A 43 -3.17 12.78 -8.48
CA ASP A 43 -4.25 11.96 -9.05
C ASP A 43 -3.92 11.20 -10.36
N ARG A 44 -2.67 11.24 -10.83
CA ARG A 44 -2.15 10.40 -11.91
C ARG A 44 -1.66 9.06 -11.36
N ARG A 45 -1.92 7.97 -12.08
CA ARG A 45 -1.47 6.62 -11.75
C ARG A 45 -0.90 5.96 -12.99
N ASN A 46 0.30 5.41 -12.87
CA ASN A 46 0.91 4.57 -13.89
C ASN A 46 1.14 3.19 -13.30
N VAL A 47 0.52 2.17 -13.87
CA VAL A 47 0.75 0.77 -13.47
C VAL A 47 1.86 0.23 -14.34
N VAL A 48 2.94 -0.24 -13.73
CA VAL A 48 4.09 -0.79 -14.44
C VAL A 48 4.26 -2.28 -14.09
N ALA A 49 4.75 -3.05 -15.06
CA ALA A 49 5.08 -4.46 -14.84
C ALA A 49 6.36 -4.63 -14.02
N GLU A 50 7.28 -3.66 -14.15
CA GLU A 50 8.57 -3.61 -13.49
C GLU A 50 8.79 -2.21 -12.90
N GLY A 51 9.34 -2.15 -11.69
CA GLY A 51 9.74 -0.91 -11.03
C GLY A 51 11.16 -1.00 -10.47
N ARG A 52 11.82 0.15 -10.35
CA ARG A 52 13.09 0.30 -9.64
C ARG A 52 12.83 0.97 -8.31
N LEU A 53 13.10 0.27 -7.21
CA LEU A 53 13.18 0.85 -5.89
C LEU A 53 14.62 1.33 -5.65
N ASP A 54 14.74 2.54 -5.12
CA ASP A 54 16.00 3.17 -4.84
C ASP A 54 16.02 3.82 -3.44
N VAL A 55 17.16 3.73 -2.76
CA VAL A 55 17.34 4.27 -1.40
C VAL A 55 17.19 5.79 -1.35
N GLU A 56 17.53 6.51 -2.43
CA GLU A 56 17.41 7.97 -2.48
C GLU A 56 16.11 8.43 -3.14
N ASP A 57 15.68 7.73 -4.19
CA ASP A 57 14.55 8.17 -5.03
C ASP A 57 13.20 7.49 -4.68
N GLY A 58 13.21 6.47 -3.83
CA GLY A 58 12.03 5.64 -3.58
C GLY A 58 11.67 4.83 -4.82
N LEU A 59 10.41 4.86 -5.28
CA LEU A 59 10.04 4.21 -6.54
C LEU A 59 10.34 5.17 -7.69
N VAL A 60 11.31 4.84 -8.53
CA VAL A 60 11.67 5.68 -9.70
C VAL A 60 10.43 5.89 -10.57
N GLY A 61 10.14 7.17 -10.89
CA GLY A 61 8.95 7.61 -11.61
C GLY A 61 7.73 7.93 -10.72
N ASP A 62 7.81 7.71 -9.40
CA ASP A 62 6.86 8.22 -8.41
C ASP A 62 7.25 9.64 -7.96
N SER A 63 6.27 10.46 -7.60
CA SER A 63 6.50 11.83 -7.16
C SER A 63 6.85 11.95 -5.68
N TRP A 64 7.14 10.87 -4.94
CA TRP A 64 7.37 10.93 -3.49
C TRP A 64 8.45 11.96 -3.11
N LYS A 65 9.61 11.90 -3.76
CA LYS A 65 10.76 12.77 -3.49
C LYS A 65 10.42 14.24 -3.76
N ASP A 66 9.86 14.52 -4.94
CA ASP A 66 9.55 15.89 -5.39
C ASP A 66 8.36 16.52 -4.66
N ARG A 67 7.42 15.70 -4.17
CA ARG A 67 6.21 16.18 -3.48
C ARG A 67 6.51 16.77 -2.11
N GLY A 68 7.62 16.36 -1.48
CA GLY A 68 7.95 16.75 -0.12
C GLY A 68 6.96 16.20 0.92
N SER A 69 7.10 16.66 2.16
CA SER A 69 6.21 16.33 3.26
C SER A 69 5.97 17.51 4.17
N LYS A 70 4.76 17.61 4.73
CA LYS A 70 4.45 18.54 5.82
C LYS A 70 4.93 18.03 7.19
N SER A 71 5.32 16.76 7.28
CA SER A 71 5.82 16.15 8.51
C SER A 71 7.31 16.43 8.77
N THR A 72 8.03 16.96 7.79
CA THR A 72 9.45 17.32 7.87
C THR A 72 9.58 18.84 8.01
N ALA A 73 10.55 19.28 8.83
CA ALA A 73 10.72 20.71 9.14
C ALA A 73 11.19 21.54 7.93
N ASP A 74 11.97 20.94 7.04
CA ASP A 74 12.51 21.55 5.83
C ASP A 74 11.61 21.35 4.59
N GLY A 75 10.47 20.67 4.75
CA GLY A 75 9.54 20.35 3.67
C GLY A 75 10.00 19.20 2.76
N SER A 76 11.16 18.58 3.03
CA SER A 76 11.68 17.45 2.26
C SER A 76 10.76 16.22 2.36
N ALA A 77 10.91 15.25 1.45
CA ALA A 77 10.10 14.04 1.50
C ALA A 77 10.40 13.23 2.77
N ASN A 78 9.36 12.70 3.42
CA ASN A 78 9.53 11.92 4.65
C ASN A 78 10.13 10.52 4.31
N PRO A 79 11.36 10.19 4.74
CA PRO A 79 11.99 8.90 4.46
C PRO A 79 11.25 7.72 5.09
N GLU A 80 10.54 7.94 6.20
CA GLU A 80 9.73 6.89 6.83
C GLU A 80 8.47 6.54 6.02
N ALA A 81 8.09 7.36 5.04
CA ALA A 81 6.96 7.14 4.14
C ALA A 81 7.40 7.05 2.66
N GLN A 82 8.61 6.52 2.42
CA GLN A 82 9.22 6.45 1.10
C GLN A 82 8.47 5.55 0.12
N ILE A 83 8.09 4.36 0.56
CA ILE A 83 7.28 3.41 -0.20
C ILE A 83 6.05 3.03 0.64
N THR A 84 4.85 3.25 0.09
CA THR A 84 3.61 2.80 0.72
C THR A 84 3.14 1.47 0.14
N ILE A 85 2.80 0.53 1.03
CA ILE A 85 2.36 -0.83 0.68
C ILE A 85 0.96 -1.11 1.22
N ILE A 86 0.16 -1.87 0.49
CA ILE A 86 -1.21 -2.25 0.91
C ILE A 86 -1.47 -3.75 0.67
N ASN A 87 -2.19 -4.38 1.60
CA ASN A 87 -2.61 -5.78 1.48
C ASN A 87 -3.68 -5.92 0.40
N SER A 88 -3.45 -6.83 -0.53
CA SER A 88 -4.28 -7.02 -1.71
C SER A 88 -5.70 -7.47 -1.39
N ARG A 89 -5.90 -8.25 -0.33
CA ARG A 89 -7.21 -8.78 0.07
C ARG A 89 -8.06 -7.69 0.71
N ALA A 90 -7.46 -6.90 1.59
CA ALA A 90 -8.09 -5.70 2.15
C ALA A 90 -8.51 -4.74 1.02
N LEU A 91 -7.59 -4.46 0.10
CA LEU A 91 -7.87 -3.59 -1.04
C LEU A 91 -8.96 -4.17 -1.95
N GLN A 92 -8.98 -5.48 -2.20
CA GLN A 92 -9.99 -6.14 -3.01
C GLN A 92 -11.40 -5.97 -2.43
N LEU A 93 -11.56 -6.11 -1.12
CA LEU A 93 -12.86 -5.92 -0.46
C LEU A 93 -13.37 -4.48 -0.65
N MET A 94 -12.51 -3.49 -0.46
CA MET A 94 -12.86 -2.07 -0.58
C MET A 94 -13.05 -1.61 -2.03
N ALA A 95 -12.19 -2.06 -2.93
CA ALA A 95 -12.17 -1.66 -4.33
C ALA A 95 -13.15 -2.44 -5.21
N ARG A 96 -13.54 -3.66 -4.80
CA ARG A 96 -14.37 -4.63 -5.55
C ARG A 96 -13.81 -5.07 -6.91
N SER A 97 -12.91 -4.32 -7.53
CA SER A 97 -12.29 -4.61 -8.82
C SER A 97 -10.82 -4.20 -8.83
N LYS A 98 -9.99 -4.97 -9.54
CA LYS A 98 -8.54 -4.78 -9.62
C LYS A 98 -8.16 -3.52 -10.40
N GLU A 99 -9.04 -3.06 -11.28
CA GLU A 99 -8.89 -1.82 -12.06
C GLU A 99 -8.86 -0.59 -11.16
N ARG A 100 -9.55 -0.65 -10.01
CA ARG A 100 -9.61 0.45 -9.03
C ARG A 100 -8.47 0.44 -8.01
N TRP A 101 -7.66 -0.61 -7.94
CA TRP A 101 -6.56 -0.72 -6.97
C TRP A 101 -5.58 0.47 -7.00
N PRO A 102 -5.16 1.01 -8.16
CA PRO A 102 -4.26 2.18 -8.19
C PRO A 102 -4.83 3.43 -7.50
N LEU A 103 -6.15 3.51 -7.32
CA LEU A 103 -6.80 4.63 -6.65
C LEU A 103 -6.46 4.68 -5.14
N ALA A 104 -6.01 3.57 -4.54
CA ALA A 104 -5.53 3.53 -3.15
C ALA A 104 -4.38 4.52 -2.92
N GLY A 105 -3.58 4.78 -3.96
CA GLY A 105 -2.42 5.66 -3.88
C GLY A 105 -1.22 5.02 -3.20
N ASP A 106 -1.27 3.71 -2.98
CA ASP A 106 -0.12 2.90 -2.57
C ASP A 106 0.74 2.52 -3.75
N GLN A 107 2.05 2.49 -3.54
CA GLN A 107 3.01 2.17 -4.59
C GLN A 107 3.04 0.67 -4.87
N LEU A 108 2.92 -0.17 -3.83
CA LEU A 108 2.94 -1.62 -3.97
C LEU A 108 1.66 -2.25 -3.40
N VAL A 109 1.06 -3.16 -4.17
CA VAL A 109 -0.02 -4.02 -3.68
C VAL A 109 0.54 -5.43 -3.48
N ILE A 110 0.50 -5.94 -2.25
CA ILE A 110 1.13 -7.21 -1.87
C ILE A 110 0.14 -8.15 -1.18
N ASP A 111 0.30 -9.47 -1.33
CA ASP A 111 -0.48 -10.47 -0.59
C ASP A 111 0.37 -11.13 0.50
N ILE A 112 0.49 -10.47 1.65
CA ILE A 112 1.20 -10.98 2.84
C ILE A 112 0.53 -10.40 4.09
N ASP A 113 0.59 -11.09 5.23
CA ASP A 113 0.09 -10.57 6.50
C ASP A 113 0.97 -9.41 6.98
N MET A 114 0.45 -8.19 6.91
CA MET A 114 1.15 -6.98 7.34
C MET A 114 0.78 -6.54 8.76
N SER A 115 0.10 -7.42 9.52
CA SER A 115 -0.30 -7.14 10.89
C SER A 115 0.89 -6.66 11.73
N VAL A 116 0.62 -5.82 12.73
CA VAL A 116 1.65 -5.32 13.65
C VAL A 116 2.36 -6.46 14.36
N ALA A 117 1.64 -7.54 14.68
CA ALA A 117 2.19 -8.75 15.29
C ALA A 117 3.16 -9.49 14.36
N ASN A 118 2.83 -9.67 13.08
CA ASN A 118 3.68 -10.39 12.13
C ASN A 118 4.82 -9.52 11.55
N MET A 119 4.61 -8.21 11.45
CA MET A 119 5.54 -7.26 10.83
C MET A 119 5.72 -5.99 11.70
N PRO A 120 6.31 -6.10 12.90
CA PRO A 120 6.61 -4.91 13.70
C PRO A 120 7.58 -3.97 12.96
N PRO A 121 7.64 -2.68 13.33
CA PRO A 121 8.63 -1.74 12.78
C PRO A 121 10.05 -2.31 12.83
N GLY A 122 10.83 -2.08 11.78
CA GLY A 122 12.16 -2.68 11.58
C GLY A 122 12.16 -4.04 10.87
N THR A 123 10.99 -4.66 10.65
CA THR A 123 10.88 -5.88 9.83
C THR A 123 11.32 -5.59 8.39
N ARG A 124 12.15 -6.46 7.80
CA ARG A 124 12.61 -6.32 6.42
C ARG A 124 11.93 -7.29 5.47
N LEU A 125 11.60 -6.80 4.28
CA LEU A 125 10.96 -7.55 3.20
C LEU A 125 11.84 -7.52 1.95
N SER A 126 12.28 -8.68 1.47
CA SER A 126 12.86 -8.79 0.14
C SER A 126 11.76 -8.90 -0.91
N ILE A 127 11.90 -8.14 -2.00
CA ILE A 127 11.05 -8.20 -3.18
C ILE A 127 11.95 -8.04 -4.40
N GLY A 128 11.96 -9.02 -5.31
CA GLY A 128 12.94 -9.05 -6.39
C GLY A 128 14.37 -8.93 -5.84
N SER A 129 15.13 -7.93 -6.30
CA SER A 129 16.47 -7.62 -5.73
C SER A 129 16.46 -6.55 -4.64
N ALA A 130 15.33 -5.89 -4.40
CA ALA A 130 15.19 -4.81 -3.43
C ALA A 130 14.92 -5.34 -2.01
N VAL A 131 15.18 -4.51 -1.00
CA VAL A 131 14.75 -4.74 0.38
C VAL A 131 14.10 -3.48 0.93
N LEU A 132 12.91 -3.65 1.48
CA LEU A 132 12.17 -2.64 2.21
C LEU A 132 12.22 -2.93 3.71
N GLU A 133 12.13 -1.89 4.53
CA GLU A 133 11.97 -2.02 5.98
C GLU A 133 10.69 -1.31 6.43
N ILE A 134 9.91 -1.97 7.29
CA ILE A 134 8.67 -1.41 7.87
C ILE A 134 9.00 -0.24 8.78
N SER A 135 8.39 0.91 8.51
CA SER A 135 8.52 2.10 9.35
C SER A 135 7.55 2.08 10.54
N ALA A 136 7.88 2.84 11.58
CA ALA A 136 7.03 2.95 12.78
C ALA A 136 5.79 3.82 12.56
N GLU A 137 5.89 4.84 11.70
CA GLU A 137 4.79 5.77 11.44
C GLU A 137 3.61 5.07 10.74
N PRO A 138 2.38 5.17 11.26
CA PRO A 138 1.23 4.48 10.68
C PRO A 138 0.84 5.06 9.32
N HIS A 139 0.38 4.20 8.41
CA HIS A 139 -0.23 4.64 7.15
C HIS A 139 -1.75 4.78 7.32
N THR A 140 -2.24 6.02 7.41
CA THR A 140 -3.65 6.30 7.74
C THR A 140 -4.50 6.68 6.53
N GLY A 141 -5.81 6.47 6.65
CA GLY A 141 -6.77 6.86 5.61
C GLY A 141 -6.92 8.39 5.53
N CYS A 142 -7.23 8.89 4.34
CA CYS A 142 -7.42 10.33 4.12
C CYS A 142 -8.75 10.63 3.41
N VAL A 143 -9.09 11.91 3.28
CA VAL A 143 -10.31 12.36 2.58
C VAL A 143 -10.38 11.80 1.16
N LYS A 144 -9.25 11.74 0.44
CA LYS A 144 -9.21 11.13 -0.91
C LYS A 144 -9.52 9.63 -0.88
N PHE A 145 -9.15 8.92 0.18
CA PHE A 145 -9.46 7.51 0.35
C PHE A 145 -10.97 7.29 0.53
N ALA A 146 -11.60 8.08 1.40
CA ALA A 146 -13.06 8.05 1.58
C ALA A 146 -13.81 8.43 0.30
N ALA A 147 -13.37 9.47 -0.42
CA ALA A 147 -13.96 9.85 -1.69
C ALA A 147 -13.85 8.75 -2.77
N ARG A 148 -12.83 7.89 -2.67
CA ARG A 148 -12.58 6.81 -3.64
C ARG A 148 -13.24 5.50 -3.28
N PHE A 149 -13.32 5.14 -2.00
CA PHE A 149 -13.77 3.82 -1.54
C PHE A 149 -14.96 3.86 -0.58
N GLY A 150 -15.44 5.05 -0.22
CA GLY A 150 -16.55 5.26 0.69
C GLY A 150 -16.13 5.50 2.14
N ASN A 151 -17.02 6.15 2.89
CA ASN A 151 -16.81 6.42 4.31
C ASN A 151 -16.74 5.14 5.15
N ASP A 152 -17.47 4.10 4.76
CA ASP A 152 -17.42 2.82 5.47
C ASP A 152 -16.08 2.11 5.30
N ALA A 153 -15.44 2.22 4.12
CA ALA A 153 -14.07 1.74 3.93
C ALA A 153 -13.08 2.49 4.83
N LEU A 154 -13.22 3.82 4.93
CA LEU A 154 -12.40 4.62 5.85
C LEU A 154 -12.62 4.20 7.31
N ARG A 155 -13.87 4.02 7.75
CA ARG A 155 -14.20 3.55 9.10
C ARG A 155 -13.61 2.17 9.37
N PHE A 156 -13.77 1.24 8.43
CA PHE A 156 -13.29 -0.13 8.53
C PHE A 156 -11.77 -0.19 8.78
N VAL A 157 -10.97 0.53 7.98
CA VAL A 157 -9.51 0.55 8.16
C VAL A 157 -9.05 1.33 9.40
N SER A 158 -9.90 2.18 9.96
CA SER A 158 -9.62 2.99 11.16
C SER A 158 -10.04 2.34 12.48
N THR A 159 -10.71 1.18 12.45
CA THR A 159 -11.03 0.42 13.68
C THR A 159 -9.75 -0.11 14.35
N PRO A 160 -9.77 -0.44 15.66
CA PRO A 160 -8.61 -1.05 16.33
C PRO A 160 -8.09 -2.29 15.58
N THR A 161 -9.00 -3.21 15.21
CA THR A 161 -8.64 -4.37 14.37
C THR A 161 -8.09 -3.98 13.01
N GLY A 162 -8.63 -2.92 12.39
CA GLY A 162 -8.14 -2.38 11.13
C GLY A 162 -6.71 -1.84 11.22
N GLN A 163 -6.36 -1.22 12.35
CA GLN A 163 -5.02 -0.72 12.65
C GLN A 163 -4.06 -1.87 12.95
N ASP A 164 -4.48 -2.84 13.78
CA ASP A 164 -3.68 -4.02 14.13
C ASP A 164 -3.30 -4.84 12.90
N LEU A 165 -4.23 -4.98 11.94
CA LEU A 165 -4.01 -5.68 10.67
C LEU A 165 -3.41 -4.77 9.57
N ARG A 166 -3.20 -3.48 9.85
CA ARG A 166 -2.77 -2.47 8.87
C ARG A 166 -3.58 -2.49 7.57
N LEU A 167 -4.90 -2.51 7.66
CA LEU A 167 -5.81 -2.64 6.50
C LEU A 167 -5.72 -1.48 5.51
N ARG A 168 -5.34 -0.29 5.99
CA ARG A 168 -5.02 0.84 5.10
C ARG A 168 -3.69 0.64 4.39
N GLY A 169 -2.73 -0.04 4.99
CA GLY A 169 -1.38 -0.21 4.48
C GLY A 169 -0.32 0.07 5.55
N ALA A 170 0.93 0.01 5.12
CA ALA A 170 2.10 0.36 5.92
C ALA A 170 3.01 1.32 5.15
N ASN A 171 3.76 2.12 5.89
CA ASN A 171 4.85 2.91 5.36
C ASN A 171 6.15 2.10 5.46
N THR A 172 7.02 2.22 4.48
CA THR A 172 8.32 1.54 4.44
C THR A 172 9.39 2.45 3.84
N ARG A 173 10.65 2.13 4.15
CA ARG A 173 11.83 2.72 3.51
C ARG A 173 12.62 1.67 2.74
N VAL A 174 13.26 2.08 1.66
CA VAL A 174 14.17 1.24 0.89
C VAL A 174 15.50 1.16 1.64
N VAL A 175 15.91 -0.05 2.02
CA VAL A 175 17.23 -0.29 2.66
C VAL A 175 18.23 -0.93 1.71
N ARG A 176 17.75 -1.48 0.59
CA ARG A 176 18.58 -1.91 -0.55
C ARG A 176 17.86 -1.63 -1.85
N SER A 177 18.45 -0.80 -2.72
CA SER A 177 17.91 -0.54 -4.05
C SER A 177 17.85 -1.82 -4.88
N GLY A 178 16.80 -1.97 -5.68
CA GLY A 178 16.58 -3.19 -6.44
C GLY A 178 15.45 -3.06 -7.46
N THR A 179 15.41 -4.01 -8.38
CA THR A 179 14.33 -4.14 -9.35
C THR A 179 13.27 -5.07 -8.80
N ILE A 180 12.01 -4.69 -8.98
CA ILE A 180 10.82 -5.44 -8.57
C ILE A 180 9.90 -5.65 -9.76
N ARG A 181 9.17 -6.76 -9.78
CA ARG A 181 8.18 -7.10 -10.80
C ARG A 181 6.91 -7.64 -10.17
N ALA A 182 5.78 -7.41 -10.82
CA ALA A 182 4.55 -8.13 -10.48
C ALA A 182 4.81 -9.65 -10.61
N GLY A 183 4.44 -10.41 -9.59
CA GLY A 183 4.75 -11.82 -9.45
C GLY A 183 5.95 -12.13 -8.55
N ASP A 184 6.77 -11.13 -8.19
CA ASP A 184 7.89 -11.37 -7.27
C ASP A 184 7.41 -11.86 -5.91
N VAL A 185 8.15 -12.81 -5.34
CA VAL A 185 7.95 -13.25 -3.97
C VAL A 185 8.31 -12.11 -3.01
N VAL A 186 7.40 -11.83 -2.08
CA VAL A 186 7.64 -10.92 -0.95
C VAL A 186 7.97 -11.79 0.25
N LYS A 187 9.16 -11.66 0.83
CA LYS A 187 9.60 -12.53 1.93
C LYS A 187 10.23 -11.74 3.07
N LYS A 188 9.90 -12.09 4.31
CA LYS A 188 10.64 -11.58 5.48
C LYS A 188 12.09 -12.03 5.43
N VAL A 189 13.03 -11.11 5.66
CA VAL A 189 14.47 -11.39 5.70
C VAL A 189 15.08 -10.86 6.99
N ALA A 190 16.22 -11.43 7.37
CA ALA A 190 17.00 -10.91 8.48
C ALA A 190 17.43 -9.45 8.21
N PRO A 191 17.53 -8.62 9.27
CA PRO A 191 18.19 -7.32 9.22
C PRO A 191 19.65 -7.39 8.77
#